data_AF-A0A0V1K9T5-F1
#
_entry.id   AF-A0A0V1K9T5-F1
#
_cell.length_a   1.000
_cell.length_b   1.000
_cell.length_c   1.000
_cell.angle_alpha   90.00
_cell.angle_beta   90.00
_cell.angle_gamma   90.00
#
_symmetry.space_group_name_H-M   'P 1'
#
loop_
_entity.id
_entity.type
_entity.pdbx_description
1 polymer ?
#
loop_
_entity_poly.entity_id
_entity_poly.type
_entity_poly.pdbx_seq_one_letter_code
_entity_poly.pdbx_strand_id
1 'polypeptide(L)'
;MKFSRFYNKFFIFTCLLGLIISIYALFLETIKEARPSYVPFCDVSETISCSKALMSRWSRGFGIVGTLLGEKHFLNLRNPVYGIFFYITLILLSIVNFILKQI
;
A
#
# COMPACT_ATOMS: atom_id res chain seq x y z
N MET A 1 8.54 -27.67 13.44
CA MET A 1 8.89 -26.28 13.84
C MET A 1 9.69 -25.46 12.81
N LYS A 2 10.74 -25.98 12.15
CA LYS A 2 11.53 -25.21 11.15
C LYS A 2 10.69 -24.67 9.97
N PHE A 3 9.75 -25.47 9.47
CA PHE A 3 8.86 -25.09 8.35
C PHE A 3 8.00 -23.85 8.65
N SER A 4 7.39 -23.78 9.84
CA SER A 4 6.61 -22.60 10.28
C SER A 4 7.47 -21.35 10.47
N ARG A 5 8.73 -21.50 10.92
CA ARG A 5 9.67 -20.37 11.04
C ARG A 5 10.11 -19.84 9.67
N PHE A 6 10.32 -20.71 8.69
CA PHE A 6 10.64 -20.30 7.31
C PHE A 6 9.47 -19.56 6.66
N TYR A 7 8.25 -20.11 6.77
CA TYR A 7 7.04 -19.48 6.26
C TYR A 7 6.80 -18.08 6.86
N ASN A 8 7.00 -17.92 8.18
CA ASN A 8 6.87 -16.60 8.82
C ASN A 8 7.91 -15.59 8.31
N LYS A 9 9.16 -16.01 8.08
CA LYS A 9 10.19 -15.13 7.50
C LYS A 9 9.82 -14.69 6.10
N PHE A 10 9.35 -15.62 5.27
CA PHE A 10 8.88 -15.31 3.92
C PHE A 10 7.67 -14.37 3.94
N PHE A 11 6.71 -14.61 4.84
CA PHE A 11 5.55 -13.75 5.03
C PHE A 11 5.92 -12.32 5.46
N ILE A 12 6.83 -12.17 6.42
CA ILE A 12 7.30 -10.85 6.85
C ILE A 12 8.02 -10.15 5.68
N PHE A 13 8.84 -10.88 4.93
CA PHE A 13 9.51 -10.34 3.75
C PHE A 13 8.53 -9.82 2.69
N THR A 14 7.48 -10.57 2.36
CA THR A 14 6.46 -10.09 1.41
C THR A 14 5.67 -8.91 1.95
N CYS A 15 5.39 -8.86 3.26
CA CYS A 15 4.76 -7.69 3.88
C CYS A 15 5.65 -6.44 3.81
N LEU A 16 6.96 -6.58 4.02
CA LEU A 16 7.91 -5.47 3.88
C LEU A 16 7.97 -4.95 2.44
N LEU A 17 7.97 -5.83 1.44
CA LEU A 17 7.87 -5.41 0.04
C LEU A 17 6.57 -4.66 -0.24
N GLY A 18 5.43 -5.17 0.26
CA GLY A 18 4.14 -4.50 0.14
C GLY A 18 4.12 -3.12 0.79
N LEU A 19 4.74 -2.98 1.97
CA LEU A 19 4.88 -1.71 2.67
C LEU A 19 5.72 -0.71 1.86
N ILE A 20 6.87 -1.13 1.32
CA ILE A 20 7.73 -0.29 0.48
C ILE A 20 6.98 0.19 -0.77
N ILE A 21 6.28 -0.71 -1.45
CA ILE A 21 5.47 -0.37 -2.63
C ILE A 21 4.37 0.63 -2.27
N SER A 22 3.71 0.45 -1.13
CA SER A 22 2.65 1.36 -0.66
C SER A 22 3.20 2.74 -0.32
N ILE A 23 4.37 2.82 0.33
CA ILE A 23 5.03 4.10 0.62
C ILE A 23 5.42 4.80 -0.69
N TYR A 24 6.00 4.06 -1.64
CA TYR A 24 6.38 4.61 -2.94
C TYR A 24 5.18 5.11 -3.73
N ALA A 25 4.06 4.38 -3.74
CA ALA A 25 2.83 4.81 -4.39
C ALA A 25 2.25 6.07 -3.74
N LEU A 26 2.28 6.18 -2.41
CA LEU A 26 1.84 7.39 -1.70
C LEU A 26 2.73 8.60 -2.05
N PHE A 27 4.05 8.40 -2.08
CA PHE A 27 5.00 9.42 -2.50
C PHE A 27 4.71 9.88 -3.93
N LEU A 28 4.52 8.93 -4.85
CA LEU A 28 4.19 9.18 -6.25
C LEU A 28 2.92 10.02 -6.39
N GLU A 29 1.81 9.61 -5.76
CA GLU A 29 0.57 10.40 -5.83
C GLU A 29 0.78 11.82 -5.31
N THR A 30 1.59 11.99 -4.25
CA THR A 30 1.86 13.31 -3.66
C THR A 30 2.67 14.19 -4.59
N ILE A 31 3.78 13.66 -5.12
CA ILE A 31 4.67 14.44 -5.98
C ILE A 31 4.03 14.70 -7.34
N LYS A 32 3.24 13.78 -7.88
CA LYS A 32 2.56 13.93 -9.17
C LYS A 32 1.42 14.95 -9.09
N GLU A 33 0.70 15.01 -7.97
CA GLU A 33 -0.28 16.07 -7.70
C GLU A 33 0.40 17.44 -7.59
N ALA A 34 1.54 17.53 -6.90
CA ALA A 34 2.29 18.79 -6.76
C ALA A 34 3.07 19.21 -8.03
N ARG A 35 3.54 18.23 -8.82
CA ARG A 35 4.36 18.42 -10.03
C ARG A 35 3.88 17.46 -11.13
N PRO A 36 2.89 17.87 -11.95
CA PRO A 36 2.30 17.01 -12.98
C PRO A 36 3.31 16.50 -14.03
N SER A 37 4.43 17.21 -14.24
CA SER A 37 5.50 16.81 -15.15
C SER A 37 6.42 15.71 -14.62
N TYR A 38 6.33 15.34 -13.34
CA TYR A 38 7.17 14.29 -12.76
C TYR A 38 6.89 12.93 -13.39
N VAL A 39 7.91 12.23 -13.88
CA VAL A 39 7.78 10.87 -14.44
C VAL A 39 8.33 9.85 -13.44
N PRO A 40 7.49 9.01 -12.82
CA PRO A 40 7.93 7.99 -11.88
C PRO A 40 8.58 6.80 -12.59
N PHE A 41 9.46 6.08 -11.88
CA PHE A 41 10.16 4.89 -12.38
C PHE A 41 9.22 3.75 -12.82
N CYS A 42 8.01 3.69 -12.25
CA CYS A 42 7.03 2.64 -12.57
C CYS A 42 6.17 2.97 -13.81
N ASP A 43 6.38 4.12 -14.44
CA ASP A 43 5.84 4.39 -15.78
C ASP A 43 6.82 3.83 -16.82
N VAL A 44 6.57 2.60 -17.28
CA VAL A 44 7.47 1.85 -18.18
C VAL A 44 7.16 2.15 -19.64
N SER A 45 5.89 2.34 -19.97
CA SER A 45 5.42 2.65 -21.32
C SER A 45 4.11 3.42 -21.26
N GLU A 46 3.60 3.87 -22.41
CA GLU A 46 2.28 4.51 -22.45
C GLU A 46 1.14 3.59 -21.99
N THR A 47 1.28 2.27 -22.21
CA THR A 47 0.28 1.27 -21.80
C THR A 47 0.50 0.79 -20.37
N ILE A 48 1.74 0.78 -19.88
CA ILE A 48 2.11 0.37 -18.52
C ILE A 48 2.51 1.62 -17.73
N SER A 49 1.51 2.31 -17.17
CA SER A 49 1.70 3.51 -16.37
C SER A 49 1.05 3.40 -14.99
N CYS A 50 1.90 3.39 -13.96
CA CYS A 50 1.45 3.52 -12.58
C CYS A 50 0.85 4.91 -12.31
N SER A 51 1.34 5.98 -12.94
CA SER A 51 0.75 7.32 -12.80
C SER A 51 -0.70 7.33 -13.26
N LYS A 52 -1.01 6.75 -14.42
CA LYS A 52 -2.40 6.68 -14.93
C LYS A 52 -3.31 5.94 -13.95
N ALA A 53 -2.82 4.84 -13.36
CA ALA A 53 -3.58 4.07 -12.38
C ALA A 53 -3.77 4.83 -11.06
N LEU A 54 -2.68 5.35 -10.49
CA LEU A 54 -2.66 5.98 -9.16
C LEU A 54 -3.26 7.39 -9.14
N MET A 55 -3.27 8.11 -10.26
CA MET A 55 -3.96 9.41 -10.36
C MET A 55 -5.44 9.25 -10.76
N SER A 56 -5.90 8.02 -11.00
CA SER A 56 -7.32 7.78 -11.30
C SER A 56 -8.19 7.90 -10.06
N ARG A 57 -9.50 8.12 -10.26
CA ARG A 57 -10.49 8.11 -9.17
C ARG A 57 -10.47 6.82 -8.34
N TRP A 58 -10.02 5.71 -8.93
CA TRP A 58 -9.99 4.41 -8.26
C TRP A 58 -8.86 4.30 -7.23
N SER A 59 -7.84 5.16 -7.30
CA SER A 59 -6.76 5.21 -6.30
C SER A 59 -7.12 6.00 -5.05
N ARG A 60 -8.33 6.57 -4.97
CA ARG A 60 -8.80 7.27 -3.78
C ARG A 60 -10.07 6.62 -3.26
N GLY A 61 -10.01 6.12 -2.03
CA GLY A 61 -11.14 5.44 -1.40
C GLY A 61 -11.64 4.25 -2.23
N PHE A 62 -10.74 3.61 -2.98
CA PHE A 62 -11.06 2.58 -3.98
C PHE A 62 -12.07 3.01 -5.06
N GLY A 63 -12.30 4.31 -5.25
CA GLY A 63 -13.37 4.88 -6.08
C GLY A 63 -14.78 4.68 -5.52
N ILE A 64 -14.90 4.09 -4.32
CA ILE A 64 -16.16 3.69 -3.71
C ILE A 64 -16.50 4.60 -2.52
N VAL A 65 -15.52 4.90 -1.67
CA VAL A 65 -15.74 5.66 -0.43
C VAL A 65 -16.27 7.06 -0.73
N GLY A 66 -15.68 7.78 -1.70
CA GLY A 66 -16.19 9.09 -2.13
C GLY A 66 -17.64 9.04 -2.63
N THR A 67 -17.99 7.98 -3.36
CA THR A 67 -19.35 7.77 -3.91
C THR A 67 -20.38 7.43 -2.81
N LEU A 68 -20.01 6.62 -1.82
CA LEU A 68 -20.94 6.15 -0.78
C LEU A 68 -21.03 7.08 0.44
N LEU A 69 -19.89 7.62 0.88
CA LEU A 69 -19.78 8.39 2.14
C LEU A 69 -19.49 9.87 1.90
N GLY A 70 -19.25 10.26 0.65
CA GLY A 70 -18.95 11.64 0.23
C GLY A 70 -17.45 11.91 0.03
N GLU A 71 -17.14 12.81 -0.90
CA GLU A 71 -15.75 13.11 -1.28
C GLU A 71 -14.89 13.68 -0.15
N LYS A 72 -15.52 14.37 0.82
CA LYS A 72 -14.85 14.95 2.00
C LYS A 72 -14.81 14.01 3.20
N HIS A 73 -15.31 12.78 3.05
CA HIS A 73 -15.29 11.80 4.14
C HIS A 73 -13.86 11.48 4.53
N PHE A 74 -13.57 11.33 5.82
CA PHE A 74 -12.21 11.11 6.32
C PHE A 74 -11.59 9.78 5.85
N LEU A 75 -12.43 8.81 5.45
CA LEU A 75 -12.02 7.55 4.82
C LEU A 75 -11.81 7.69 3.29
N ASN A 76 -12.08 8.83 2.67
CA ASN A 76 -11.77 9.03 1.25
C ASN A 76 -10.29 9.37 1.06
N LEU A 77 -9.43 8.47 1.54
CA LEU A 77 -7.98 8.57 1.51
C LEU A 77 -7.41 7.89 0.26
N ARG A 78 -6.18 8.22 -0.08
CA ARG A 78 -5.45 7.53 -1.15
C ARG A 78 -5.23 6.05 -0.78
N ASN A 79 -5.43 5.14 -1.72
CA ASN A 79 -5.32 3.70 -1.55
C ASN A 79 -3.99 3.26 -0.91
N PRO A 80 -2.84 3.86 -1.27
CA PRO A 80 -1.57 3.54 -0.62
C PRO A 80 -1.56 3.72 0.90
N VAL A 81 -2.39 4.62 1.47
CA VAL A 81 -2.53 4.77 2.93
C VAL A 81 -3.12 3.52 3.56
N TYR A 82 -4.13 2.92 2.93
CA TYR A 82 -4.69 1.64 3.37
C TYR A 82 -3.66 0.51 3.28
N GLY A 83 -2.86 0.49 2.21
CA GLY A 83 -1.76 -0.46 2.05
C GLY A 83 -0.74 -0.36 3.19
N ILE A 84 -0.28 0.84 3.52
CA ILE A 84 0.65 1.08 4.63
C ILE A 84 0.07 0.54 5.95
N PHE A 85 -1.17 0.91 6.28
CA PHE A 85 -1.82 0.45 7.51
C PHE A 85 -1.98 -1.08 7.55
N PHE A 86 -2.37 -1.68 6.43
CA PHE A 86 -2.55 -3.12 6.29
C PHE A 86 -1.23 -3.88 6.51
N TYR A 87 -0.16 -3.51 5.80
CA TYR A 87 1.12 -4.23 5.92
C TYR A 87 1.77 -4.04 7.29
N ILE A 88 1.66 -2.86 7.90
CA ILE A 88 2.11 -2.66 9.29
C ILE A 88 1.34 -3.58 10.24
N THR A 89 0.01 -3.65 10.10
CA THR A 89 -0.84 -4.50 10.95
C THR A 89 -0.46 -5.97 10.80
N LEU A 90 -0.25 -6.46 9.58
CA LEU A 90 0.18 -7.84 9.34
C LEU A 90 1.54 -8.17 9.96
N ILE A 91 2.51 -7.25 9.87
CA ILE A 91 3.83 -7.43 10.49
C ILE A 91 3.69 -7.50 12.01
N LEU A 92 2.93 -6.60 12.62
CA LEU A 92 2.68 -6.59 14.07
C LEU A 92 2.01 -7.88 14.54
N LEU A 93 0.95 -8.32 13.84
CA LEU A 93 0.26 -9.58 14.16
C LEU A 93 1.20 -10.80 14.03
N SER A 94 2.07 -10.81 13.02
CA SER A 94 3.06 -11.88 12.85
C SER A 94 4.05 -11.94 14.02
N ILE A 95 4.52 -10.78 14.47
CA ILE A 95 5.42 -10.66 15.63
C ILE A 95 4.72 -11.11 16.91
N VAL A 96 3.51 -10.62 17.17
CA VAL A 96 2.72 -10.98 18.36
C VAL A 96 2.49 -12.50 18.40
N ASN A 97 2.07 -13.10 17.28
CA ASN A 97 1.87 -14.55 17.19
C ASN A 97 3.18 -15.34 17.41
N PHE A 98 4.32 -14.81 16.97
CA PHE A 98 5.62 -15.42 17.25
C PHE A 98 5.98 -15.37 18.75
N ILE A 99 5.72 -14.25 19.42
CA ILE A 99 5.96 -14.07 20.85
C ILE A 99 5.04 -14.98 21.67
N LEU A 100 3.74 -15.01 21.37
CA LEU A 100 2.76 -15.84 22.08
C LEU A 100 3.07 -17.34 21.99
N LYS A 101 3.74 -17.79 20.93
CA LYS A 101 4.18 -19.20 20.78
C LYS A 101 5.47 -19.55 21.54
N GLN A 102 6.12 -18.58 22.17
CA GLN A 102 7.34 -18.76 22.96
C GLN A 102 7.08 -18.80 24.48
N ILE A 103 5.88 -18.42 24.90
CA ILE A 103 5.37 -18.52 26.28
C ILE A 103 4.64 -19.84 26.41
#